data_AF-A0A3N9TY29-F1
#
_entry.id   AF-A0A3N9TY29-F1
#
_cell.length_a   1.000
_cell.length_b   1.000
_cell.length_c   1.000
_cell.angle_alpha   90.00
_cell.angle_beta   90.00
_cell.angle_gamma   90.00
#
_symmetry.space_group_name_H-M   'P 1'
#
loop_
_entity.id
_entity.type
_entity.pdbx_description
1 polymer ?
#
loop_
_entity_poly.entity_id
_entity_poly.type
_entity_poly.pdbx_seq_one_letter_code
_entity_poly.pdbx_strand_id
1 'polypeptide(L)'
;MDRNRKILDIPAFILIYFFLLTGCDGTSPFSTTRGHSTSTIAMKAPPYFIANSTDNSPLWDNFEGITVEDLTNKAKASDGEATFLLGLVQFGYITRFEREPDTSEGIRLLQEAWRLGVIDAGHSLFTVYYKGIGTRINKPLALAYLQASAEKGYILSQKRLGFAYRGSRPRGLVDKDIQQARIWFTRAAEQGDAESASQLAGIYRKGLGVPKDERAAFEWLKRAEHMPFDGSISHGGLAVYYEEGIGTEVDLVQAYKYFDLQGTAGVPDKKRLEAQMTPEQVQQAIALSRAWQEKNRTFFPSYYGLEHQSDGSYR
;
A
#
# COMPACT_ATOMS: atom_id res chain seq x y z
N MET A 1 -43.92 43.85 -12.76
CA MET A 1 -44.72 42.90 -13.54
C MET A 1 -43.93 41.60 -13.53
N ASP A 2 -44.21 40.74 -12.54
CA ASP A 2 -45.05 39.53 -12.70
C ASP A 2 -44.34 38.44 -13.53
N ARG A 3 -44.30 37.15 -13.19
CA ARG A 3 -44.54 36.35 -11.97
C ARG A 3 -44.23 34.88 -12.37
N ASN A 4 -43.92 34.04 -11.38
CA ASN A 4 -43.98 32.55 -11.35
C ASN A 4 -42.84 31.76 -12.03
N ARG A 5 -41.98 30.99 -11.33
CA ARG A 5 -42.10 29.86 -10.35
C ARG A 5 -42.62 28.52 -10.92
N LYS A 6 -41.75 27.50 -10.86
CA LYS A 6 -41.87 26.09 -10.35
C LYS A 6 -40.50 25.42 -10.66
N ILE A 7 -39.58 25.05 -9.75
CA ILE A 7 -39.53 24.05 -8.65
C ILE A 7 -40.13 22.68 -9.01
N LEU A 8 -39.28 21.64 -9.14
CA LEU A 8 -39.35 20.35 -8.41
C LEU A 8 -38.14 19.42 -8.70
N ASP A 9 -37.34 19.20 -7.64
CA ASP A 9 -36.69 17.99 -7.09
C ASP A 9 -35.83 16.94 -7.86
N ILE A 10 -34.76 16.57 -7.12
CA ILE A 10 -33.59 15.65 -7.21
C ILE A 10 -34.01 14.18 -6.81
N PRO A 11 -33.22 13.05 -6.82
CA PRO A 11 -31.80 12.74 -7.19
C PRO A 11 -31.56 11.50 -8.09
N ALA A 12 -30.32 11.33 -8.59
CA ALA A 12 -29.71 10.00 -8.72
C ALA A 12 -28.17 10.06 -8.64
N PHE A 13 -27.65 9.38 -7.62
CA PHE A 13 -26.28 8.95 -7.34
C PHE A 13 -25.50 8.46 -8.57
N ILE A 14 -24.17 8.66 -8.59
CA ILE A 14 -23.13 7.60 -8.74
C ILE A 14 -21.71 8.20 -8.57
N LEU A 15 -21.08 7.77 -7.47
CA LEU A 15 -19.67 7.50 -7.19
C LEU A 15 -18.55 8.37 -7.80
N ILE A 16 -18.00 9.20 -6.91
CA ILE A 16 -16.61 9.65 -6.90
C ILE A 16 -15.72 8.48 -6.45
N TYR A 17 -14.73 8.08 -7.25
CA TYR A 17 -13.46 7.51 -6.79
C TYR A 17 -12.43 7.57 -7.94
N PHE A 18 -11.65 8.64 -7.97
CA PHE A 18 -10.43 8.73 -8.77
C PHE A 18 -9.36 9.47 -7.98
N PHE A 19 -8.47 8.71 -7.33
CA PHE A 19 -7.16 9.20 -6.95
C PHE A 19 -6.12 8.20 -7.46
N LEU A 20 -5.48 8.56 -8.58
CA LEU A 20 -4.17 8.10 -8.96
C LEU A 20 -3.42 9.31 -9.52
N LEU A 21 -2.66 9.96 -8.63
CA LEU A 21 -1.35 10.56 -8.86
C LEU A 21 -1.05 10.94 -10.32
N THR A 22 -1.44 12.16 -10.71
CA THR A 22 -0.78 12.90 -11.78
C THR A 22 0.43 13.61 -11.17
N GLY A 23 1.64 13.16 -11.50
CA GLY A 23 2.83 13.98 -11.32
C GLY A 23 2.74 15.18 -12.25
N CYS A 24 3.01 16.37 -11.71
CA CYS A 24 3.00 17.63 -12.43
C CYS A 24 4.10 17.68 -13.50
N ASP A 25 3.72 18.05 -14.72
CA ASP A 25 4.62 18.70 -15.67
C ASP A 25 4.90 20.14 -15.18
N GLY A 26 6.17 20.53 -15.28
CA GLY A 26 6.66 21.81 -14.76
C GLY A 26 6.38 22.98 -15.70
N THR A 27 5.79 24.04 -15.16
CA THR A 27 6.12 25.43 -15.50
C THR A 27 5.76 26.32 -14.30
N SER A 28 6.78 26.92 -13.67
CA SER A 28 6.64 28.05 -12.73
C SER A 28 6.10 29.27 -13.48
N PRO A 29 5.18 30.06 -12.89
CA PRO A 29 5.62 31.25 -12.16
C PRO A 29 4.78 31.54 -10.91
N PHE A 30 5.41 31.93 -9.80
CA PHE A 30 5.01 32.99 -8.87
C PHE A 30 5.75 32.81 -7.55
N SER A 31 6.67 33.74 -7.28
CA SER A 31 7.14 34.01 -5.93
C SER A 31 6.02 34.67 -5.12
N THR A 32 5.83 34.26 -3.87
CA THR A 32 5.65 35.16 -2.72
C THR A 32 5.59 34.34 -1.43
N THR A 33 6.28 34.87 -0.43
CA THR A 33 6.44 34.36 0.93
C THR A 33 5.16 34.50 1.75
N ARG A 34 4.79 33.44 2.50
CA ARG A 34 4.29 33.57 3.89
C ARG A 34 4.21 32.21 4.56
N GLY A 35 4.81 32.13 5.75
CA GLY A 35 4.95 30.90 6.53
C GLY A 35 3.62 30.41 7.10
N HIS A 36 3.46 29.09 7.09
CA HIS A 36 2.61 28.33 7.99
C HIS A 36 3.41 27.09 8.39
N SER A 37 3.50 26.83 9.70
CA SER A 37 4.06 25.61 10.25
C SER A 37 3.26 24.43 9.73
N THR A 38 3.85 23.68 8.81
CA THR A 38 3.29 22.40 8.39
C THR A 38 3.67 21.38 9.44
N SER A 39 2.68 20.88 10.18
CA SER A 39 2.85 19.64 10.93
C SER A 39 3.16 18.55 9.90
N THR A 40 4.40 18.09 9.89
CA THR A 40 4.84 16.96 9.09
C THR A 40 4.07 15.73 9.56
N ILE A 41 2.99 15.38 8.87
CA ILE A 41 2.50 14.01 8.89
C ILE A 41 3.64 13.22 8.26
N ALA A 42 4.42 12.53 9.08
CA ALA A 42 5.40 11.58 8.63
C ALA A 42 4.64 10.51 7.85
N MET A 43 4.60 10.64 6.51
CA MET A 43 4.21 9.55 5.65
C MET A 43 5.21 8.43 5.93
N LYS A 44 4.75 7.37 6.63
CA LYS A 44 5.54 6.17 6.83
C LYS A 44 5.90 5.67 5.43
N ALA A 45 7.17 5.83 5.04
CA ALA A 45 7.64 5.29 3.77
C ALA A 45 7.31 3.79 3.77
N PRO A 46 6.75 3.24 2.69
CA PRO A 46 6.41 1.83 2.66
C PRO A 46 7.69 1.03 2.96
N PRO A 47 7.60 -0.03 3.80
CA PRO A 47 8.76 -0.81 4.16
C PRO A 47 9.38 -1.40 2.88
N TYR A 48 10.64 -1.08 2.66
CA TYR A 48 11.49 -1.79 1.72
C TYR A 48 12.07 -2.98 2.50
N PHE A 49 11.59 -4.19 2.20
CA PHE A 49 12.06 -5.42 2.83
C PHE A 49 13.39 -5.87 2.21
N ILE A 50 14.19 -6.68 2.93
CA ILE A 50 15.37 -7.39 2.39
C ILE A 50 15.09 -8.87 2.08
N ALA A 51 14.00 -9.43 2.62
CA ALA A 51 13.34 -10.66 2.18
C ALA A 51 12.04 -10.86 2.99
N ASN A 52 10.94 -10.21 2.61
CA ASN A 52 9.64 -10.31 3.31
C ASN A 52 9.71 -10.07 4.83
N SER A 53 10.64 -9.23 5.31
CA SER A 53 10.87 -9.08 6.76
C SER A 53 9.67 -8.44 7.45
N THR A 54 9.16 -9.06 8.51
CA THR A 54 8.04 -8.51 9.30
C THR A 54 8.50 -7.60 10.44
N ASP A 55 9.81 -7.40 10.61
CA ASP A 55 10.39 -6.58 11.68
C ASP A 55 10.02 -5.09 11.59
N ASN A 56 9.41 -4.66 10.48
CA ASN A 56 9.14 -3.26 10.14
C ASN A 56 10.40 -2.39 10.19
N SER A 57 11.59 -2.99 10.22
CA SER A 57 12.86 -2.28 10.13
C SER A 57 12.98 -1.77 8.71
N PRO A 58 12.93 -0.45 8.53
CA PRO A 58 13.05 0.10 7.21
C PRO A 58 14.42 -0.19 6.62
N LEU A 59 14.49 -0.34 5.29
CA LEU A 59 15.74 -0.59 4.57
C LEU A 59 16.88 0.38 4.96
N TRP A 60 16.57 1.63 5.32
CA TRP A 60 17.58 2.61 5.73
C TRP A 60 18.32 2.25 7.02
N ASP A 61 17.75 1.42 7.90
CA ASP A 61 18.43 0.92 9.11
C ASP A 61 19.62 0.03 8.73
N ASN A 62 19.54 -0.70 7.61
CA ASN A 62 20.66 -1.50 7.09
C ASN A 62 21.83 -0.64 6.59
N PHE A 63 21.59 0.66 6.46
CA PHE A 63 22.61 1.64 6.15
C PHE A 63 23.13 2.34 7.42
N GLU A 64 22.56 2.16 8.60
CA GLU A 64 23.05 2.83 9.81
C GLU A 64 24.48 2.42 10.15
N GLY A 65 25.38 3.39 10.34
CA GLY A 65 26.79 3.15 10.69
C GLY A 65 27.67 2.52 9.61
N ILE A 66 27.13 2.14 8.44
CA ILE A 66 27.91 1.52 7.35
C ILE A 66 28.37 2.54 6.31
N THR A 67 29.64 2.44 5.90
CA THR A 67 30.20 3.25 4.80
C THR A 67 30.08 2.53 3.45
N VAL A 68 30.25 3.28 2.35
CA VAL A 68 30.34 2.68 1.00
C VAL A 68 31.56 1.77 0.90
N GLU A 69 32.66 2.10 1.59
CA GLU A 69 33.86 1.27 1.64
C GLU A 69 33.57 -0.07 2.34
N ASP A 70 32.85 -0.06 3.46
CA ASP A 70 32.42 -1.28 4.14
C ASP A 70 31.57 -2.17 3.25
N LEU A 71 30.56 -1.58 2.59
CA LEU A 71 29.71 -2.28 1.62
C LEU A 71 30.55 -2.86 0.47
N THR A 72 31.53 -2.11 -0.02
CA THR A 72 32.44 -2.54 -1.10
C THR A 72 33.32 -3.70 -0.66
N ASN A 73 33.88 -3.64 0.56
CA ASN A 73 34.74 -4.69 1.10
C ASN A 73 33.94 -5.98 1.37
N LYS A 74 32.74 -5.86 1.91
CA LYS A 74 31.81 -7.00 2.07
C LYS A 74 31.37 -7.59 0.74
N ALA A 75 31.03 -6.75 -0.25
CA ALA A 75 30.67 -7.22 -1.59
C ALA A 75 31.82 -7.99 -2.27
N LYS A 76 33.08 -7.53 -2.12
CA LYS A 76 34.27 -8.27 -2.58
C LYS A 76 34.42 -9.63 -1.89
N ALA A 77 33.95 -9.76 -0.66
CA ALA A 77 33.88 -11.02 0.07
C ALA A 77 32.66 -11.88 -0.29
N SER A 78 31.93 -11.56 -1.37
CA SER A 78 30.72 -12.26 -1.82
C SER A 78 29.55 -12.21 -0.82
N ASP A 79 29.50 -11.18 0.02
CA ASP A 79 28.33 -10.89 0.85
C ASP A 79 27.18 -10.41 -0.04
N GLY A 80 26.13 -11.23 -0.18
CA GLY A 80 25.00 -10.95 -1.06
C GLY A 80 24.23 -9.69 -0.67
N GLU A 81 23.98 -9.50 0.63
CA GLU A 81 23.22 -8.35 1.13
C GLU A 81 23.99 -7.06 0.93
N ALA A 82 25.27 -7.02 1.30
CA ALA A 82 26.12 -5.86 1.05
C ALA A 82 26.26 -5.57 -0.45
N THR A 83 26.34 -6.61 -1.29
CA THR A 83 26.34 -6.46 -2.74
C THR A 83 25.04 -5.83 -3.25
N PHE A 84 23.89 -6.27 -2.73
CA PHE A 84 22.59 -5.70 -3.06
C PHE A 84 22.49 -4.23 -2.65
N LEU A 85 22.81 -3.92 -1.39
CA LEU A 85 22.77 -2.57 -0.84
C LEU A 85 23.72 -1.64 -1.59
N LEU A 86 24.94 -2.09 -1.91
CA LEU A 86 25.88 -1.34 -2.74
C LEU A 86 25.30 -1.09 -4.13
N GLY A 87 24.66 -2.10 -4.74
CA GLY A 87 23.96 -1.95 -6.01
C GLY A 87 22.92 -0.84 -5.97
N LEU A 88 22.09 -0.78 -4.93
CA LEU A 88 21.10 0.29 -4.73
C LEU A 88 21.74 1.68 -4.57
N VAL A 89 22.87 1.77 -3.86
CA VAL A 89 23.63 3.02 -3.72
C VAL A 89 24.07 3.55 -5.09
N GLN A 90 24.51 2.68 -6.00
CA GLN A 90 24.96 3.11 -7.34
C GLN A 90 23.84 3.70 -8.20
N PHE A 91 22.56 3.44 -7.91
CA PHE A 91 21.45 4.10 -8.59
C PHE A 91 21.17 5.53 -8.09
N GLY A 92 21.85 5.98 -7.03
CA GLY A 92 21.69 7.33 -6.48
C GLY A 92 20.40 7.55 -5.69
N TYR A 93 19.63 6.50 -5.40
CA TYR A 93 18.42 6.61 -4.57
C TYR A 93 18.71 6.94 -3.11
N ILE A 94 19.96 6.71 -2.68
CA ILE A 94 20.42 6.92 -1.31
C ILE A 94 21.36 8.13 -1.34
N THR A 95 20.78 9.31 -1.18
CA THR A 95 21.47 10.60 -1.36
C THR A 95 22.54 10.89 -0.31
N ARG A 96 22.48 10.23 0.85
CA ARG A 96 23.42 10.46 1.97
C ARG A 96 24.89 10.17 1.64
N PHE A 97 25.15 9.39 0.58
CA PHE A 97 26.50 9.00 0.19
C PHE A 97 27.13 9.97 -0.82
N GLU A 98 26.41 11.05 -1.21
CA GLU A 98 26.90 12.16 -2.04
C GLU A 98 27.74 11.73 -3.25
N ARG A 99 27.27 10.68 -3.93
CA ARG A 99 27.98 10.06 -5.05
C ARG A 99 27.18 10.20 -6.35
N GLU A 100 27.90 10.47 -7.44
CA GLU A 100 27.34 10.41 -8.79
C GLU A 100 26.85 8.98 -9.10
N PRO A 101 25.61 8.81 -9.59
CA PRO A 101 25.06 7.49 -9.89
C PRO A 101 25.85 6.78 -10.99
N ASP A 102 26.30 5.56 -10.73
CA ASP A 102 26.81 4.63 -11.74
C ASP A 102 25.79 3.50 -11.95
N THR A 103 24.76 3.80 -12.75
CA THR A 103 23.70 2.82 -13.01
C THR A 103 24.20 1.54 -13.70
N SER A 104 25.32 1.59 -14.44
CA SER A 104 25.90 0.38 -15.05
C SER A 104 26.47 -0.55 -13.99
N GLU A 105 27.23 0.01 -13.05
CA GLU A 105 27.74 -0.74 -11.90
C GLU A 105 26.60 -1.20 -10.98
N GLY A 106 25.57 -0.38 -10.79
CA GLY A 106 24.37 -0.76 -10.03
C GLY A 106 23.68 -1.99 -10.61
N ILE A 107 23.50 -2.06 -11.94
CA ILE A 107 22.94 -3.23 -12.61
C ILE A 107 23.83 -4.46 -12.40
N ARG A 108 25.15 -4.33 -12.56
CA ARG A 108 26.11 -5.42 -12.37
C ARG A 108 26.05 -5.99 -10.95
N LEU A 109 26.00 -5.11 -9.95
CA LEU A 109 25.90 -5.50 -8.55
C LEU A 109 24.56 -6.15 -8.23
N LEU A 110 23.45 -5.67 -8.78
CA LEU A 110 22.15 -6.34 -8.62
C LEU A 110 22.14 -7.74 -9.25
N GLN A 111 22.72 -7.92 -10.44
CA GLN A 111 22.87 -9.24 -11.06
C GLN A 111 23.71 -10.18 -10.20
N GLU A 112 24.80 -9.66 -9.61
CA GLU A 112 25.65 -10.43 -8.71
C GLU A 112 24.93 -10.80 -7.41
N ALA A 113 24.23 -9.85 -6.78
CA ALA A 113 23.42 -10.12 -5.60
C ALA A 113 22.34 -11.19 -5.86
N TRP A 114 21.70 -11.15 -7.03
CA TRP A 114 20.77 -12.19 -7.45
C TRP A 114 21.45 -13.57 -7.59
N ARG A 115 22.67 -13.61 -8.16
CA ARG A 115 23.48 -14.84 -8.25
C ARG A 115 23.86 -15.38 -6.87
N LEU A 116 24.09 -14.49 -5.90
CA LEU A 116 24.37 -14.80 -4.50
C LEU A 116 23.12 -15.18 -3.69
N GLY A 117 21.94 -15.17 -4.31
CA GLY A 117 20.70 -15.65 -3.70
C GLY A 117 19.83 -14.57 -3.06
N VAL A 118 20.17 -13.28 -3.20
CA VAL A 118 19.32 -12.19 -2.72
C VAL A 118 18.09 -12.05 -3.60
N ILE A 119 16.93 -12.48 -3.08
CA ILE A 119 15.69 -12.58 -3.86
C ILE A 119 15.13 -11.21 -4.28
N ASP A 120 15.42 -10.18 -3.50
CA ASP A 120 15.03 -8.78 -3.67
C ASP A 120 15.70 -8.16 -4.90
N ALA A 121 16.93 -8.59 -5.17
CA ALA A 121 17.66 -8.17 -6.35
C ALA A 121 16.90 -8.52 -7.64
N GLY A 122 16.16 -9.63 -7.66
CA GLY A 122 15.31 -9.99 -8.80
C GLY A 122 14.17 -8.98 -9.03
N HIS A 123 13.55 -8.45 -7.97
CA HIS A 123 12.53 -7.40 -8.10
C HIS A 123 13.13 -6.07 -8.58
N SER A 124 14.32 -5.73 -8.08
CA SER A 124 15.05 -4.54 -8.52
C SER A 124 15.46 -4.66 -10.00
N LEU A 125 15.95 -5.82 -10.44
CA LEU A 125 16.27 -6.11 -11.84
C LEU A 125 15.03 -6.08 -12.73
N PHE A 126 13.89 -6.61 -12.27
CA PHE A 126 12.61 -6.40 -12.94
C PHE A 126 12.35 -4.90 -13.18
N THR A 127 12.50 -4.07 -12.13
CA THR A 127 12.24 -2.63 -12.23
C THR A 127 13.19 -1.94 -13.21
N VAL A 128 14.48 -2.26 -13.15
CA VAL A 128 15.53 -1.78 -14.06
C VAL A 128 15.16 -2.06 -15.51
N TYR A 129 14.89 -3.32 -15.86
CA TYR A 129 14.63 -3.71 -17.25
C TYR A 129 13.24 -3.31 -17.73
N TYR A 130 12.25 -3.26 -16.84
CA TYR A 130 10.90 -2.82 -17.20
C TYR A 130 10.85 -1.32 -17.51
N LYS A 131 11.58 -0.50 -16.74
CA LYS A 131 11.61 0.96 -16.90
C LYS A 131 12.76 1.48 -17.77
N GLY A 132 13.78 0.67 -18.05
CA GLY A 132 14.98 1.11 -18.77
C GLY A 132 15.88 2.03 -17.93
N ILE A 133 16.04 1.75 -16.64
CA ILE A 133 16.89 2.57 -15.75
C ILE A 133 18.34 2.17 -15.98
N GLY A 134 19.17 3.06 -16.53
CA GLY A 134 20.57 2.76 -16.85
C GLY A 134 20.75 1.73 -17.99
N THR A 135 19.68 1.37 -18.69
CA THR A 135 19.68 0.38 -19.76
C THR A 135 18.49 0.60 -20.71
N ARG A 136 18.39 -0.17 -21.80
CA ARG A 136 17.20 -0.16 -22.66
C ARG A 136 16.09 -0.99 -22.02
N ILE A 137 14.84 -0.59 -22.27
CA ILE A 137 13.67 -1.38 -21.85
C ILE A 137 13.77 -2.79 -22.45
N ASN A 138 13.65 -3.81 -21.60
CA ASN A 138 13.63 -5.22 -21.97
C ASN A 138 12.55 -5.94 -21.17
N LYS A 139 11.31 -5.91 -21.69
CA LYS A 139 10.15 -6.52 -21.02
C LYS A 139 10.27 -8.03 -20.82
N PRO A 140 10.74 -8.85 -21.80
CA PRO A 140 10.94 -10.28 -21.59
C PRO A 140 11.90 -10.58 -20.44
N LEU A 141 13.04 -9.87 -20.38
CA LEU A 141 14.00 -10.06 -19.30
C LEU A 141 13.46 -9.59 -17.95
N ALA A 142 12.74 -8.46 -17.94
CA ALA A 142 12.07 -7.96 -16.74
C ALA A 142 11.06 -8.99 -16.20
N LEU A 143 10.25 -9.59 -17.07
CA LEU A 143 9.29 -10.62 -16.70
C LEU A 143 9.99 -11.85 -16.13
N ALA A 144 11.10 -12.29 -16.73
CA ALA A 144 11.87 -13.43 -16.24
C ALA A 144 12.39 -13.21 -14.81
N TYR A 145 12.97 -12.04 -14.52
CA TYR A 145 13.39 -11.70 -13.15
C TYR A 145 12.22 -11.60 -12.17
N LEU A 146 11.10 -11.01 -12.60
CA LEU A 146 9.90 -10.89 -11.78
C LEU A 146 9.34 -12.27 -11.41
N GLN A 147 9.21 -13.17 -12.39
CA GLN A 147 8.75 -14.54 -12.19
C GLN A 147 9.69 -15.31 -11.28
N ALA A 148 10.99 -15.27 -11.53
CA ALA A 148 11.96 -16.00 -10.72
C ALA A 148 12.00 -15.49 -9.26
N SER A 149 11.90 -14.18 -9.04
CA SER A 149 11.82 -13.58 -7.70
C SER A 149 10.53 -13.98 -6.97
N ALA A 150 9.40 -14.00 -7.69
CA ALA A 150 8.11 -14.41 -7.14
C ALA A 150 8.05 -15.91 -6.78
N GLU A 151 8.61 -16.78 -7.61
CA GLU A 151 8.72 -18.22 -7.34
C GLU A 151 9.64 -18.52 -6.15
N LYS A 152 10.64 -17.67 -5.90
CA LYS A 152 11.46 -17.73 -4.68
C LYS A 152 10.77 -17.13 -3.44
N GLY A 153 9.50 -16.74 -3.55
CA GLY A 153 8.69 -16.32 -2.42
C GLY A 153 8.61 -14.81 -2.19
N TYR A 154 9.27 -13.97 -3.00
CA TYR A 154 9.29 -12.53 -2.73
C TYR A 154 7.90 -11.89 -2.92
N ILE A 155 7.31 -11.38 -1.84
CA ILE A 155 5.92 -10.94 -1.77
C ILE A 155 5.64 -9.81 -2.77
N LEU A 156 6.53 -8.83 -2.89
CA LEU A 156 6.34 -7.73 -3.82
C LEU A 156 6.35 -8.20 -5.28
N SER A 157 7.16 -9.21 -5.62
CA SER A 157 7.17 -9.81 -6.96
C SER A 157 5.90 -10.62 -7.22
N GLN A 158 5.42 -11.39 -6.25
CA GLN A 158 4.14 -12.12 -6.34
C GLN A 158 2.96 -11.15 -6.53
N LYS A 159 2.85 -10.14 -5.67
CA LYS A 159 1.85 -9.08 -5.78
C LYS A 159 1.89 -8.41 -7.15
N ARG A 160 3.10 -8.07 -7.62
CA ARG A 160 3.32 -7.42 -8.92
C ARG A 160 2.88 -8.30 -10.09
N LEU A 161 3.11 -9.61 -10.05
CA LEU A 161 2.55 -10.56 -11.03
C LEU A 161 1.03 -10.61 -10.95
N GLY A 162 0.47 -10.66 -9.74
CA GLY A 162 -0.98 -10.58 -9.53
C GLY A 162 -1.60 -9.39 -10.25
N PHE A 163 -1.00 -8.20 -10.10
CA PHE A 163 -1.44 -7.00 -10.81
C PHE A 163 -1.24 -7.06 -12.33
N ALA A 164 -0.11 -7.60 -12.80
CA ALA A 164 0.17 -7.74 -14.22
C ALA A 164 -0.90 -8.62 -14.91
N TYR A 165 -1.16 -9.81 -14.36
CA TYR A 165 -2.18 -10.73 -14.84
C TYR A 165 -3.61 -10.21 -14.67
N ARG A 166 -3.89 -9.36 -13.68
CA ARG A 166 -5.17 -8.65 -13.55
C ARG A 166 -5.42 -7.66 -14.70
N GLY A 167 -4.38 -7.32 -15.48
CA GLY A 167 -4.41 -6.27 -16.50
C GLY A 167 -4.18 -4.87 -15.94
N SER A 168 -3.61 -4.77 -14.73
CA SER A 168 -3.22 -3.52 -14.09
C SER A 168 -1.75 -3.20 -14.36
N ARG A 169 -1.14 -2.26 -13.63
CA ARG A 169 0.29 -1.96 -13.82
C ARG A 169 1.14 -3.09 -13.22
N PRO A 170 2.13 -3.63 -13.95
CA PRO A 170 2.68 -3.18 -15.23
C PRO A 170 1.83 -3.63 -16.44
N ARG A 171 1.38 -2.68 -17.28
CA ARG A 171 0.51 -2.97 -18.43
C ARG A 171 1.32 -3.56 -19.57
N GLY A 172 0.78 -4.61 -20.21
CA GLY A 172 1.40 -5.25 -21.38
C GLY A 172 2.74 -5.91 -21.04
N LEU A 173 2.92 -6.37 -19.80
CA LEU A 173 4.01 -7.26 -19.41
C LEU A 173 3.63 -8.73 -19.67
N VAL A 174 2.37 -9.07 -19.41
CA VAL A 174 1.74 -10.37 -19.69
C VAL A 174 0.31 -10.11 -20.18
N ASP A 175 -0.27 -11.11 -20.85
CA ASP A 175 -1.69 -11.08 -21.19
C ASP A 175 -2.54 -11.19 -19.92
N LYS A 176 -3.73 -10.58 -19.96
CA LYS A 176 -4.66 -10.60 -18.84
C LYS A 176 -5.17 -12.02 -18.61
N ASP A 177 -4.94 -12.54 -17.41
CA ASP A 177 -5.43 -13.83 -16.94
C ASP A 177 -5.83 -13.72 -15.47
N ILE A 178 -7.13 -13.73 -15.19
CA ILE A 178 -7.62 -13.58 -13.81
C ILE A 178 -7.32 -14.82 -12.95
N GLN A 179 -7.19 -16.00 -13.53
CA GLN A 179 -6.82 -17.21 -12.78
C GLN A 179 -5.38 -17.10 -12.27
N GLN A 180 -4.46 -16.68 -13.14
CA GLN A 180 -3.08 -16.40 -12.72
C GLN A 180 -3.02 -15.26 -11.71
N ALA A 181 -3.79 -14.18 -11.91
CA ALA A 181 -3.86 -13.09 -10.95
C ALA A 181 -4.25 -13.58 -9.55
N ARG A 182 -5.29 -14.43 -9.48
CA ARG A 182 -5.75 -15.04 -8.23
C ARG A 182 -4.66 -15.88 -7.58
N ILE A 183 -3.98 -16.75 -8.33
CA ILE A 183 -2.89 -17.59 -7.79
C ILE A 183 -1.80 -16.74 -7.15
N TRP A 184 -1.34 -15.70 -7.84
CA TRP A 184 -0.27 -14.84 -7.34
C TRP A 184 -0.69 -13.98 -6.15
N PHE A 185 -1.91 -13.43 -6.16
CA PHE A 185 -2.43 -12.72 -5.01
C PHE A 185 -2.64 -13.66 -3.81
N THR A 186 -3.08 -14.91 -4.01
CA THR A 186 -3.19 -15.90 -2.94
C THR A 186 -1.83 -16.19 -2.31
N ARG A 187 -0.79 -16.44 -3.11
CA ARG A 187 0.57 -16.67 -2.57
C ARG A 187 1.10 -15.48 -1.75
N ALA A 188 0.85 -14.25 -2.19
CA ALA A 188 1.26 -13.06 -1.45
C ALA A 188 0.42 -12.85 -0.18
N ALA A 189 -0.90 -13.05 -0.25
CA ALA A 189 -1.81 -12.91 0.88
C ALA A 189 -1.58 -13.96 1.97
N GLU A 190 -1.26 -15.21 1.60
CA GLU A 190 -0.90 -16.29 2.53
C GLU A 190 0.39 -15.98 3.30
N GLN A 191 1.26 -15.15 2.74
CA GLN A 191 2.46 -14.63 3.41
C GLN A 191 2.20 -13.33 4.18
N GLY A 192 0.96 -12.82 4.19
CA GLY A 192 0.57 -11.66 4.98
C GLY A 192 0.52 -10.33 4.24
N ASP A 193 0.40 -10.32 2.90
CA ASP A 193 0.17 -9.08 2.14
C ASP A 193 -1.31 -8.72 2.07
N ALA A 194 -1.70 -7.71 2.85
CA ALA A 194 -3.09 -7.27 2.99
C ALA A 194 -3.66 -6.68 1.69
N GLU A 195 -2.81 -6.05 0.87
CA GLU A 195 -3.20 -5.53 -0.44
C GLU A 195 -3.65 -6.66 -1.37
N SER A 196 -2.88 -7.76 -1.43
CA SER A 196 -3.21 -8.94 -2.22
C SER A 196 -4.48 -9.62 -1.70
N ALA A 197 -4.67 -9.69 -0.38
CA ALA A 197 -5.93 -10.17 0.20
C ALA A 197 -7.12 -9.30 -0.22
N SER A 198 -6.97 -7.97 -0.24
CA SER A 198 -7.99 -7.04 -0.75
C SER A 198 -8.24 -7.24 -2.26
N GLN A 199 -7.21 -7.51 -3.05
CA GLN A 199 -7.38 -7.83 -4.48
C GLN A 199 -8.16 -9.13 -4.70
N LEU A 200 -7.95 -10.16 -3.86
CA LEU A 200 -8.72 -11.40 -3.85
C LEU A 200 -10.17 -11.15 -3.48
N ALA A 201 -10.43 -10.36 -2.43
CA ALA A 201 -11.79 -9.98 -2.06
C ALA A 201 -12.52 -9.29 -3.23
N GLY A 202 -11.82 -8.39 -3.94
CA GLY A 202 -12.35 -7.77 -5.15
C GLY A 202 -12.62 -8.75 -6.30
N ILE A 203 -11.84 -9.83 -6.43
CA ILE A 203 -12.07 -10.90 -7.42
C ILE A 203 -13.34 -11.67 -7.09
N TYR A 204 -13.48 -12.14 -5.84
CA TYR A 204 -14.64 -12.91 -5.39
C TYR A 204 -15.93 -12.07 -5.39
N ARG A 205 -15.88 -10.83 -4.90
CA ARG A 205 -17.05 -9.94 -4.89
C ARG A 205 -17.61 -9.69 -6.30
N LYS A 206 -16.74 -9.56 -7.29
CA LYS A 206 -17.13 -9.25 -8.68
C LYS A 206 -17.30 -10.50 -9.55
N GLY A 207 -16.98 -11.70 -9.06
CA GLY A 207 -16.98 -12.93 -9.85
C GLY A 207 -16.03 -12.86 -11.05
N LEU A 208 -14.84 -12.26 -10.90
CA LEU A 208 -13.89 -12.13 -12.01
C LEU A 208 -13.20 -13.47 -12.25
N GLY A 209 -13.57 -14.17 -13.32
CA GLY A 209 -13.00 -15.48 -13.67
C GLY A 209 -13.36 -16.61 -12.71
N VAL A 210 -14.00 -16.32 -11.57
CA VAL A 210 -14.50 -17.28 -10.58
C VAL A 210 -15.96 -16.96 -10.27
N PRO A 211 -16.76 -17.90 -9.73
CA PRO A 211 -18.09 -17.58 -9.24
C PRO A 211 -18.07 -16.43 -8.24
N LYS A 212 -19.07 -15.55 -8.32
CA LYS A 212 -19.25 -14.48 -7.33
C LYS A 212 -19.48 -15.09 -5.95
N ASP A 213 -18.72 -14.64 -4.97
CA ASP A 213 -18.81 -15.10 -3.58
C ASP A 213 -18.50 -13.94 -2.63
N GLU A 214 -19.54 -13.30 -2.10
CA GLU A 214 -19.42 -12.16 -1.20
C GLU A 214 -18.92 -12.57 0.18
N ARG A 215 -19.26 -13.78 0.64
CA ARG A 215 -18.78 -14.31 1.91
C ARG A 215 -17.29 -14.57 1.87
N ALA A 216 -16.79 -15.21 0.80
CA ALA A 216 -15.35 -15.38 0.61
C ALA A 216 -14.64 -14.02 0.52
N ALA A 217 -15.24 -13.03 -0.15
CA ALA A 217 -14.68 -11.69 -0.21
C ALA A 217 -14.57 -11.03 1.18
N PHE A 218 -15.61 -11.13 1.99
CA PHE A 218 -15.63 -10.63 3.36
C PHE A 218 -14.55 -11.29 4.23
N GLU A 219 -14.44 -12.62 4.18
CA GLU A 219 -13.44 -13.37 4.94
C GLU A 219 -12.00 -12.98 4.59
N TRP A 220 -11.70 -12.72 3.30
CA TRP A 220 -10.39 -12.22 2.90
C TRP A 220 -10.08 -10.83 3.47
N LEU A 221 -11.05 -9.91 3.48
CA LEU A 221 -10.89 -8.59 4.09
C LEU A 221 -10.72 -8.68 5.61
N LYS A 222 -11.46 -9.56 6.29
CA LYS A 222 -11.31 -9.80 7.72
C LYS A 222 -9.94 -10.32 8.09
N ARG A 223 -9.39 -11.23 7.28
CA ARG A 223 -8.00 -11.71 7.46
C ARG A 223 -6.98 -10.60 7.25
N ALA A 224 -7.19 -9.75 6.24
CA ALA A 224 -6.29 -8.66 5.90
C ALA A 224 -6.06 -7.67 7.05
N GLU A 225 -7.08 -7.40 7.90
CA GLU A 225 -6.96 -6.54 9.10
C GLU A 225 -5.81 -6.95 10.03
N HIS A 226 -5.46 -8.24 10.06
CA HIS A 226 -4.46 -8.81 10.97
C HIS A 226 -3.16 -9.20 10.27
N MET A 227 -3.00 -8.83 8.99
CA MET A 227 -1.82 -9.16 8.21
C MET A 227 -0.66 -8.19 8.51
N PRO A 228 0.59 -8.69 8.55
CA PRO A 228 1.77 -7.90 8.92
C PRO A 228 2.10 -6.80 7.91
N PHE A 229 1.75 -6.97 6.63
CA PHE A 229 2.02 -6.00 5.59
C PHE A 229 0.76 -5.20 5.24
N ASP A 230 0.61 -4.06 5.93
CA ASP A 230 -0.38 -3.01 5.66
C ASP A 230 -1.86 -3.40 5.89
N GLY A 231 -2.17 -4.03 7.03
CA GLY A 231 -3.53 -4.50 7.33
C GLY A 231 -4.64 -3.45 7.34
N SER A 232 -4.29 -2.16 7.54
CA SER A 232 -5.24 -1.05 7.54
C SER A 232 -5.90 -0.79 6.19
N ILE A 233 -5.31 -1.29 5.08
CA ILE A 233 -5.90 -1.21 3.73
C ILE A 233 -7.28 -1.88 3.63
N SER A 234 -7.59 -2.79 4.57
CA SER A 234 -8.87 -3.49 4.63
C SER A 234 -10.00 -2.66 5.24
N HIS A 235 -9.71 -1.61 6.03
CA HIS A 235 -10.71 -0.91 6.85
C HIS A 235 -11.84 -0.31 6.01
N GLY A 236 -11.52 0.38 4.91
CA GLY A 236 -12.55 0.95 4.02
C GLY A 236 -13.46 -0.12 3.41
N GLY A 237 -12.90 -1.28 3.06
CA GLY A 237 -13.68 -2.42 2.59
C GLY A 237 -14.57 -3.00 3.68
N LEU A 238 -14.02 -3.27 4.87
CA LEU A 238 -14.77 -3.82 6.00
C LEU A 238 -15.91 -2.88 6.43
N ALA A 239 -15.67 -1.57 6.45
CA ALA A 239 -16.70 -0.58 6.77
C ALA A 239 -17.93 -0.71 5.86
N VAL A 240 -17.70 -0.72 4.54
CA VAL A 240 -18.77 -0.88 3.54
C VAL A 240 -19.44 -2.25 3.63
N TYR A 241 -18.69 -3.33 3.87
CA TYR A 241 -19.27 -4.67 3.92
C TYR A 241 -20.19 -4.86 5.13
N TYR A 242 -19.82 -4.32 6.29
CA TYR A 242 -20.68 -4.32 7.47
C TYR A 242 -21.87 -3.36 7.33
N GLU A 243 -21.69 -2.22 6.65
CA GLU A 243 -22.78 -1.29 6.42
C GLU A 243 -23.85 -1.87 5.50
N GLU A 244 -23.43 -2.47 4.37
CA GLU A 244 -24.35 -2.96 3.33
C GLU A 244 -24.74 -4.44 3.51
N GLY A 245 -24.13 -5.16 4.46
CA GLY A 245 -24.35 -6.60 4.65
C GLY A 245 -23.79 -7.45 3.51
N ILE A 246 -22.65 -7.08 2.94
CA ILE A 246 -22.02 -7.82 1.84
C ILE A 246 -21.28 -9.03 2.41
N GLY A 247 -21.84 -10.23 2.24
CA GLY A 247 -21.22 -11.47 2.73
C GLY A 247 -21.20 -11.62 4.25
N THR A 248 -21.89 -10.73 4.96
CA THR A 248 -22.10 -10.68 6.41
C THR A 248 -23.48 -10.05 6.68
N GLU A 249 -23.97 -10.12 7.92
CA GLU A 249 -25.13 -9.32 8.33
C GLU A 249 -24.76 -7.83 8.44
N VAL A 250 -25.76 -6.95 8.32
CA VAL A 250 -25.61 -5.51 8.55
C VAL A 250 -25.24 -5.28 10.03
N ASP A 251 -24.14 -4.57 10.26
CA ASP A 251 -23.65 -4.19 11.58
C ASP A 251 -23.09 -2.76 11.56
N LEU A 252 -23.95 -1.78 11.88
CA LEU A 252 -23.58 -0.37 11.87
C LEU A 252 -22.52 -0.01 12.92
N VAL A 253 -22.42 -0.77 14.02
CA VAL A 253 -21.39 -0.57 15.05
C VAL A 253 -20.01 -0.94 14.48
N GLN A 254 -19.90 -2.08 13.80
CA GLN A 254 -18.66 -2.45 13.12
C GLN A 254 -18.36 -1.52 11.94
N ALA A 255 -19.36 -1.15 11.15
CA ALA A 255 -19.18 -0.19 10.05
C ALA A 255 -18.59 1.14 10.57
N TYR A 256 -19.20 1.71 11.61
CA TYR A 256 -18.71 2.94 12.24
C TYR A 256 -17.29 2.76 12.79
N LYS A 257 -17.00 1.65 13.50
CA LYS A 257 -15.65 1.33 13.98
C LYS A 257 -14.61 1.41 12.85
N TYR A 258 -14.87 0.79 11.70
CA TYR A 258 -13.92 0.79 10.59
C TYR A 258 -13.86 2.13 9.83
N PHE A 259 -14.93 2.93 9.79
CA PHE A 259 -14.85 4.31 9.33
C PHE A 259 -14.06 5.20 10.31
N ASP A 260 -14.13 4.94 11.61
CA ASP A 260 -13.31 5.63 12.60
C ASP A 260 -11.82 5.34 12.43
N LEU A 261 -11.47 4.08 12.15
CA LEU A 261 -10.12 3.64 11.81
C LEU A 261 -9.59 4.12 10.44
N GLN A 262 -10.32 5.03 9.77
CA GLN A 262 -9.86 5.77 8.59
C GLN A 262 -9.55 7.24 8.91
N GLY A 263 -9.64 7.65 10.18
CA GLY A 263 -9.36 9.01 10.63
C GLY A 263 -10.28 10.04 9.96
N THR A 264 -9.70 11.10 9.43
CA THR A 264 -10.46 12.18 8.77
C THR A 264 -11.12 11.74 7.47
N ALA A 265 -10.66 10.66 6.82
CA ALA A 265 -11.26 10.16 5.60
C ALA A 265 -12.66 9.55 5.85
N GLY A 266 -12.90 8.96 7.01
CA GLY A 266 -14.19 8.37 7.38
C GLY A 266 -15.21 9.35 7.98
N VAL A 267 -14.88 10.64 8.09
CA VAL A 267 -15.76 11.66 8.68
C VAL A 267 -17.15 11.71 8.03
N PRO A 268 -17.28 11.75 6.68
CA PRO A 268 -18.59 11.86 6.05
C PRO A 268 -19.47 10.64 6.35
N ASP A 269 -18.89 9.44 6.34
CA ASP A 269 -19.59 8.19 6.60
C ASP A 269 -20.03 8.07 8.05
N LYS A 270 -19.17 8.42 9.02
CA LYS A 270 -19.53 8.43 10.44
C LYS A 270 -20.72 9.34 10.74
N LYS A 271 -20.73 10.57 10.19
CA LYS A 271 -21.88 11.48 10.33
C LYS A 271 -23.18 10.89 9.78
N ARG A 272 -23.08 10.22 8.64
CA ARG A 272 -24.22 9.57 7.99
C ARG A 272 -24.73 8.37 8.79
N LEU A 273 -23.84 7.61 9.43
CA LEU A 273 -24.20 6.47 10.29
C LEU A 273 -24.77 6.93 11.65
N GLU A 274 -24.27 8.02 12.25
CA GLU A 274 -24.79 8.60 13.50
C GLU A 274 -26.29 8.93 13.42
N ALA A 275 -26.77 9.36 12.25
CA ALA A 275 -28.20 9.61 12.02
C ALA A 275 -29.08 8.35 12.09
N GLN A 276 -28.48 7.16 12.07
CA GLN A 276 -29.15 5.85 12.02
C GLN A 276 -28.89 5.00 13.28
N MET A 277 -28.07 5.49 14.21
CA MET A 277 -27.60 4.75 15.37
C MET A 277 -28.01 5.43 16.68
N THR A 278 -28.13 4.66 17.76
CA THR A 278 -28.30 5.25 19.10
C THR A 278 -26.98 5.81 19.62
N PRO A 279 -27.00 6.77 20.57
CA PRO A 279 -25.79 7.25 21.22
C PRO A 279 -24.93 6.13 21.82
N GLU A 280 -25.55 5.09 22.39
CA GLU A 280 -24.87 3.93 22.96
C GLU A 280 -24.14 3.11 21.89
N GLN A 281 -24.75 2.91 20.72
CA GLN A 281 -24.12 2.22 19.59
C GLN A 281 -22.91 2.99 19.06
N VAL A 282 -23.02 4.33 18.97
CA VAL A 282 -21.90 5.19 18.55
C VAL A 282 -20.76 5.12 19.57
N GLN A 283 -21.06 5.22 20.87
CA GLN A 283 -20.07 5.07 21.93
C GLN A 283 -19.38 3.69 21.90
N GLN A 284 -20.15 2.63 21.68
CA GLN A 284 -19.61 1.28 21.53
C GLN A 284 -18.65 1.17 20.33
N ALA A 285 -19.01 1.74 19.17
CA ALA A 285 -18.17 1.72 17.98
C ALA A 285 -16.85 2.47 18.19
N ILE A 286 -16.91 3.64 18.83
CA ILE A 286 -15.72 4.43 19.20
C ILE A 286 -14.82 3.63 20.18
N ALA A 287 -15.41 2.98 21.18
CA ALA A 287 -14.66 2.15 22.13
C ALA A 287 -13.95 0.98 21.42
N LEU A 288 -14.61 0.32 20.46
CA LEU A 288 -14.02 -0.75 19.66
C LEU A 288 -12.87 -0.26 18.78
N SER A 289 -13.02 0.92 18.17
CA SER A 289 -11.95 1.54 17.38
C SER A 289 -10.75 1.86 18.26
N ARG A 290 -10.95 2.50 19.41
CA ARG A 290 -9.89 2.82 20.38
C ARG A 290 -9.16 1.59 20.88
N ALA A 291 -9.89 0.54 21.27
CA ALA A 291 -9.29 -0.72 21.71
C ALA A 291 -8.44 -1.36 20.60
N TRP A 292 -8.87 -1.26 19.34
CA TRP A 292 -8.07 -1.71 18.21
C TRP A 292 -6.80 -0.88 18.02
N GLN A 293 -6.89 0.45 18.11
CA GLN A 293 -5.75 1.36 18.00
C GLN A 293 -4.69 1.09 19.08
N GLU A 294 -5.13 0.94 20.33
CA GLU A 294 -4.27 0.61 21.47
C GLU A 294 -3.57 -0.73 21.28
N LYS A 295 -4.31 -1.78 20.90
CA LYS A 295 -3.75 -3.12 20.63
C LYS A 295 -2.69 -3.09 19.54
N ASN A 296 -2.88 -2.27 18.50
CA ASN A 296 -1.99 -2.17 17.35
C ASN A 296 -0.94 -1.05 17.46
N ARG A 297 -0.85 -0.36 18.61
CA ARG A 297 0.08 0.76 18.86
C ARG A 297 0.06 1.80 17.74
N THR A 298 -1.14 2.12 17.28
CA THR A 298 -1.39 3.07 16.20
C THR A 298 -2.38 4.12 16.66
N PHE A 299 -2.40 5.26 15.99
CA PHE A 299 -3.27 6.37 16.35
C PHE A 299 -3.87 7.01 15.10
N PHE A 300 -5.19 7.10 15.07
CA PHE A 300 -5.96 7.78 14.03
C PHE A 300 -6.59 9.03 14.64
N PRO A 301 -6.38 10.22 14.04
CA PRO A 301 -6.99 11.45 14.54
C PRO A 301 -8.51 11.30 14.59
N SER A 302 -9.09 11.61 15.75
CA SER A 302 -10.54 11.50 15.92
C SER A 302 -11.29 12.53 15.05
N TYR A 303 -12.58 12.28 14.84
CA TYR A 303 -13.50 13.22 14.21
C TYR A 303 -13.57 14.58 14.93
N TYR A 304 -13.31 14.62 16.24
CA TYR A 304 -13.35 15.82 17.07
C TYR A 304 -12.00 16.54 17.19
N GLY A 305 -10.96 16.06 16.48
CA GLY A 305 -9.59 16.55 16.60
C GLY A 305 -8.78 15.76 17.63
N LEU A 306 -7.66 16.35 18.06
CA LEU A 306 -6.86 15.83 19.17
C LEU A 306 -7.69 15.93 20.46
N GLU A 307 -7.94 14.81 21.15
CA GLU A 307 -8.60 14.82 22.46
C GLU A 307 -7.58 15.18 23.54
N HIS A 308 -7.87 16.28 24.25
CA HIS A 308 -7.08 16.72 25.39
C HIS A 308 -7.20 15.69 26.53
N GLN A 309 -6.08 15.11 26.93
CA GLN A 309 -6.00 14.17 28.04
C GLN A 309 -5.90 14.91 29.38
N SER A 310 -6.24 14.23 30.48
CA SER A 310 -6.12 14.80 31.83
C SER A 310 -4.67 15.10 32.24
N ASP A 311 -3.69 14.54 31.54
CA ASP A 311 -2.25 14.75 31.76
C ASP A 311 -1.65 15.88 30.90
N GLY A 312 -2.47 16.60 30.13
CA GLY A 312 -2.02 17.68 29.25
C GLY A 312 -1.44 17.22 27.91
N SER A 313 -1.46 15.91 27.62
CA SER A 313 -1.14 15.38 26.30
C SER A 313 -2.35 15.48 25.36
N TYR A 314 -2.05 15.47 24.06
CA TYR A 314 -3.03 15.38 23.00
C TYR A 314 -3.06 13.94 22.47
N ARG A 315 -4.22 13.31 22.49
CA ARG A 315 -4.49 12.09 21.72
C ARG A 315 -5.50 12.44 20.64
#